data_AF-A0A3M8WX79-F1
#
_entry.id   AF-A0A3M8WX79-F1
#
_cell.length_a   1.000
_cell.length_b   1.000
_cell.length_c   1.000
_cell.angle_alpha   90.00
_cell.angle_beta   90.00
_cell.angle_gamma   90.00
#
_symmetry.space_group_name_H-M   'P 1'
#
loop_
_entity.id
_entity.type
_entity.pdbx_description
1 polymer ?
#
loop_
_entity_poly.entity_id
_entity_poly.type
_entity_poly.pdbx_seq_one_letter_code
_entity_poly.pdbx_strand_id
1 'polypeptide(L)'
;MLDSGRSADCRETLTLYPQPAGTGGPLRIVFAGGPGRYVPGGFPLGSGDVGYVRGGSLNLHEPGAVRALLDAASARGWQPGEERRAVEVDGWPLLEAAAAARG
;
A
#
# COMPACT_ATOMS: atom_id res chain seq x y z
N MET A 1 -7.78 -17.98 -28.27
CA MET A 1 -7.75 -16.88 -27.28
C MET A 1 -8.67 -17.28 -26.15
N LEU A 2 -8.11 -17.68 -24.99
CA LEU A 2 -8.89 -17.89 -23.79
C LEU A 2 -8.37 -16.87 -22.77
N ASP A 3 -9.20 -15.85 -22.59
CA ASP A 3 -9.16 -14.86 -21.53
C ASP A 3 -9.00 -15.59 -20.19
N SER A 4 -7.78 -15.63 -19.67
CA SER A 4 -7.53 -16.17 -18.34
C SER A 4 -7.99 -15.09 -17.39
N GLY A 5 -9.13 -15.30 -16.72
CA GLY A 5 -9.76 -14.41 -15.73
C GLY A 5 -8.89 -14.06 -14.52
N ARG A 6 -7.66 -13.60 -14.76
CA ARG A 6 -6.88 -12.79 -13.85
C ARG A 6 -7.55 -11.43 -13.90
N SER A 7 -8.12 -11.03 -12.78
CA SER A 7 -8.54 -9.64 -12.58
C SER A 7 -7.32 -8.76 -12.84
N ALA A 8 -7.23 -8.20 -14.05
CA ALA A 8 -6.04 -7.51 -14.54
C ALA A 8 -5.78 -6.19 -13.80
N ASP A 9 -6.74 -5.76 -12.97
CA ASP A 9 -6.78 -4.46 -12.31
C ASP A 9 -7.09 -4.52 -10.80
N CYS A 10 -6.96 -5.70 -10.16
CA CYS A 10 -7.07 -5.78 -8.70
C CYS A 10 -6.07 -4.83 -8.04
N ARG A 11 -6.55 -3.97 -7.15
CA ARG A 11 -5.71 -3.04 -6.39
C ARG A 11 -6.22 -2.96 -4.95
N GLU A 12 -5.29 -2.86 -4.03
CA GLU A 12 -5.57 -2.53 -2.62
C GLU A 12 -5.06 -1.12 -2.37
N THR A 13 -5.78 -0.32 -1.58
CA THR A 13 -5.42 1.08 -1.36
C THR A 13 -5.56 1.43 0.11
N LEU A 14 -4.41 1.70 0.76
CA LEU A 14 -4.38 2.25 2.10
C LEU A 14 -4.53 3.77 2.01
N THR A 15 -5.58 4.32 2.62
CA THR A 15 -5.81 5.76 2.67
C THR A 15 -5.59 6.29 4.09
N LEU A 16 -4.67 7.24 4.25
CA LEU A 16 -4.36 7.91 5.51
C LEU A 16 -4.80 9.36 5.45
N TYR A 17 -5.58 9.79 6.45
CA TYR A 17 -6.10 11.15 6.54
C TYR A 17 -5.30 11.96 7.56
N PRO A 18 -4.75 13.13 7.19
CA PRO A 18 -4.13 14.04 8.14
C PRO A 18 -5.10 14.46 9.24
N GLN A 19 -4.58 14.65 10.45
CA GLN A 19 -5.33 15.13 11.60
C GLN A 19 -4.76 16.47 12.10
N PRO A 20 -5.61 17.46 12.43
CA PRO A 20 -7.08 17.44 12.33
C PRO A 20 -7.59 17.42 10.88
N ALA A 21 -8.81 16.93 10.66
CA ALA A 21 -9.41 16.85 9.33
C ALA A 21 -9.42 18.24 8.64
N GLY A 22 -9.06 18.27 7.35
CA GLY A 22 -8.97 19.51 6.57
C GLY A 22 -7.60 20.20 6.62
N THR A 23 -6.61 19.64 7.31
CA THR A 23 -5.23 20.17 7.35
C THR A 23 -4.36 19.76 6.16
N GLY A 24 -4.83 18.83 5.34
CA GLY A 24 -4.12 18.35 4.16
C GLY A 24 -4.94 17.33 3.40
N GLY A 25 -4.51 17.02 2.18
CA GLY A 25 -5.07 15.93 1.39
C GLY A 25 -4.67 14.56 1.94
N PRO A 26 -5.49 13.53 1.73
CA PRO A 26 -5.17 12.18 2.17
C PRO A 26 -3.99 11.59 1.38
N LEU A 27 -3.16 10.79 2.04
CA LEU A 27 -2.17 9.93 1.39
C LEU A 27 -2.84 8.62 1.00
N ARG A 28 -2.75 8.26 -0.28
CA ARG A 28 -3.22 6.98 -0.82
C ARG A 28 -2.03 6.16 -1.28
N ILE A 29 -1.77 5.06 -0.60
CA ILE A 29 -0.74 4.10 -0.97
C ILE A 29 -1.43 2.99 -1.75
N VAL A 30 -1.12 2.89 -3.05
CA VAL A 30 -1.80 2.00 -3.99
C VAL A 30 -0.93 0.79 -4.28
N PHE A 31 -1.47 -0.39 -4.03
CA PHE A 31 -0.86 -1.68 -4.36
C PHE A 31 -1.60 -2.29 -5.55
N ALA A 32 -1.11 -2.00 -6.76
CA ALA A 32 -1.67 -2.59 -7.98
C ALA A 32 -1.20 -4.03 -8.16
N GLY A 33 -2.11 -4.96 -8.42
CA GLY A 33 -1.81 -6.33 -8.77
C GLY A 33 -0.95 -6.42 -10.03
N GLY A 34 -0.14 -7.47 -10.13
CA GLY A 34 0.76 -7.65 -11.26
C GLY A 34 1.64 -8.89 -11.13
N PRO A 35 2.48 -9.20 -12.13
CA PRO A 35 3.38 -10.35 -12.07
C PRO A 35 4.26 -10.32 -10.80
N GLY A 36 4.28 -11.44 -10.06
CA GLY A 36 5.08 -11.57 -8.83
C GLY A 36 4.53 -10.84 -7.59
N ARG A 37 3.40 -10.14 -7.73
CA ARG A 37 2.71 -9.36 -6.70
C ARG A 37 1.37 -10.02 -6.42
N TYR A 38 1.03 -10.21 -5.15
CA TYR A 38 -0.30 -10.65 -4.78
C TYR A 38 -1.04 -9.55 -4.03
N VAL A 39 -2.28 -9.34 -4.46
CA VAL A 39 -3.27 -8.49 -3.83
C VAL A 39 -4.51 -9.38 -3.66
N PRO A 40 -4.95 -9.65 -2.43
CA PRO A 40 -6.09 -10.49 -2.13
C PRO A 40 -7.35 -9.91 -2.78
N GLY A 41 -7.97 -10.70 -3.66
CA GLY A 41 -9.35 -10.49 -4.11
C GLY A 41 -10.35 -11.42 -3.41
N GLY A 42 -9.89 -12.20 -2.42
CA GLY A 42 -10.69 -13.22 -1.74
C GLY A 42 -9.87 -14.35 -1.12
N PHE A 43 -10.59 -15.31 -0.53
CA PHE A 43 -10.07 -16.47 0.21
C PHE A 43 -9.08 -17.33 -0.63
N PRO A 44 -7.99 -17.87 -0.05
CA PRO A 44 -7.66 -17.98 1.38
C PRO A 44 -6.88 -16.80 1.99
N LEU A 45 -6.59 -15.75 1.22
CA LEU A 45 -5.81 -14.61 1.71
C LEU A 45 -6.70 -13.65 2.52
N GLY A 46 -6.16 -13.10 3.61
CA GLY A 46 -6.86 -12.12 4.45
C GLY A 46 -7.04 -10.80 3.71
N SER A 47 -8.14 -10.09 3.98
CA SER A 47 -8.29 -8.71 3.52
C SER A 47 -7.10 -7.88 4.00
N GLY A 48 -6.58 -6.99 3.15
CA GLY A 48 -5.48 -6.10 3.52
C GLY A 48 -4.08 -6.73 3.46
N ASP A 49 -3.92 -8.02 3.19
CA ASP A 49 -2.59 -8.57 2.93
C ASP A 49 -2.06 -8.05 1.59
N VAL A 50 -0.82 -7.58 1.51
CA VAL A 50 -0.15 -7.24 0.24
C VAL A 50 1.26 -7.78 0.30
N GLY A 51 1.76 -8.30 -0.81
CA GLY A 51 3.11 -8.87 -0.79
C GLY A 51 3.58 -9.43 -2.13
N TYR A 52 4.80 -9.92 -2.12
CA TYR A 52 5.40 -10.61 -3.26
C TYR A 52 5.23 -12.12 -3.11
N VAL A 53 5.01 -12.81 -4.23
CA VAL A 53 4.88 -14.28 -4.26
C VAL A 53 6.13 -14.96 -3.70
N ARG A 54 7.30 -14.31 -3.82
CA ARG A 54 8.58 -14.75 -3.24
C ARG A 54 9.29 -13.59 -2.54
N GLY A 55 8.67 -13.03 -1.51
CA GLY A 55 9.26 -11.94 -0.73
C GLY A 55 8.46 -11.61 0.52
N GLY A 56 8.67 -10.40 1.05
CA GLY A 56 7.95 -9.89 2.20
C GLY A 56 6.46 -9.68 1.90
N SER A 57 5.65 -9.83 2.94
CA SER A 57 4.25 -9.45 2.96
C SER A 57 3.95 -8.54 4.14
N LEU A 58 2.95 -7.69 3.98
CA LEU A 58 2.44 -6.81 5.01
C LEU A 58 0.92 -6.91 5.04
N ASN A 59 0.36 -6.90 6.24
CA ASN A 59 -1.08 -6.76 6.43
C ASN A 59 -1.40 -5.29 6.73
N LEU A 60 -2.15 -4.63 5.86
CA LEU A 60 -2.52 -3.22 5.97
C LEU A 60 -3.50 -2.93 7.12
N HIS A 61 -4.08 -3.95 7.76
CA HIS A 61 -4.85 -3.78 9.00
C HIS A 61 -3.95 -3.72 10.23
N GLU A 62 -2.68 -4.12 10.14
CA GLU A 62 -1.75 -3.98 11.25
C GLU A 62 -1.30 -2.52 11.39
N PRO A 63 -1.52 -1.87 12.55
CA PRO A 63 -1.04 -0.50 12.78
C PRO A 63 0.47 -0.37 12.60
N GLY A 64 1.24 -1.42 12.94
CA GLY A 64 2.70 -1.45 12.74
C GLY A 64 3.09 -1.46 11.26
N ALA A 65 2.37 -2.18 10.40
CA ALA A 65 2.60 -2.17 8.95
C ALA A 65 2.25 -0.81 8.35
N VAL A 66 1.11 -0.24 8.75
CA VAL A 66 0.69 1.11 8.33
C VAL A 66 1.74 2.15 8.74
N ARG A 67 2.26 2.07 9.96
CA ARG A 67 3.30 2.99 10.44
C ARG A 67 4.60 2.86 9.65
N ALA A 68 5.05 1.63 9.38
CA ALA A 68 6.26 1.42 8.58
C ALA A 68 6.12 1.94 7.14
N LEU A 69 4.95 1.78 6.52
CA LEU A 69 4.65 2.35 5.19
C LEU A 69 4.64 3.89 5.21
N LEU A 70 4.07 4.48 6.26
CA LEU A 70 4.07 5.94 6.46
C LEU A 70 5.49 6.48 6.64
N ASP A 71 6.32 5.80 7.43
CA ASP A 71 7.73 6.18 7.64
C ASP A 71 8.52 6.05 6.33
N ALA A 72 8.29 5.00 5.54
CA ALA A 72 8.91 4.83 4.22
C ALA A 72 8.47 5.92 3.21
N ALA A 73 7.20 6.33 3.22
CA ALA A 73 6.71 7.43 2.40
C ALA A 73 7.34 8.76 2.82
N SER A 74 7.46 8.98 4.13
CA SER A 74 8.06 10.19 4.70
C SER A 74 9.55 10.29 4.37
N ALA A 75 10.29 9.18 4.44
CA ALA A 75 11.70 9.10 4.05
C ALA A 75 11.92 9.40 2.56
N ARG A 76 10.88 9.24 1.73
CA ARG A 76 10.89 9.59 0.30
C ARG A 76 10.37 10.99 0.01
N GLY A 77 10.16 11.80 1.04
CA GLY A 77 9.80 13.21 0.93
C GLY A 77 8.31 13.50 0.99
N TRP A 78 7.43 12.52 1.25
CA TRP A 78 6.03 12.84 1.52
C TRP A 78 5.89 13.52 2.88
N GLN A 79 5.19 14.65 2.93
CA GLN A 79 4.89 15.35 4.18
C GLN A 79 3.38 15.60 4.31
N PRO A 80 2.81 15.42 5.51
CA PRO A 80 1.40 15.74 5.75
C PRO A 80 1.17 17.25 5.63
N GLY A 81 0.13 17.65 4.89
CA GLY A 81 -0.30 19.05 4.78
C GLY A 81 0.40 19.89 3.71
N GLU A 82 1.44 19.37 3.05
CA GLU A 82 2.09 20.04 1.92
C GLU A 82 1.13 20.19 0.73
N GLU A 83 0.42 19.09 0.41
CA GLU A 83 -0.61 19.07 -0.62
C GLU A 83 -2.00 19.11 0.00
N ARG A 84 -2.86 19.99 -0.54
CA ARG A 84 -4.30 20.02 -0.20
C ARG A 84 -5.08 18.92 -0.91
N ARG A 85 -4.53 18.37 -2.00
CA ARG A 85 -5.14 17.28 -2.78
C ARG A 85 -4.64 15.93 -2.31
N ALA A 86 -5.44 14.90 -2.58
CA ALA A 86 -5.03 13.53 -2.33
C ALA A 86 -3.74 13.23 -3.10
N VAL A 87 -2.75 12.70 -2.39
CA VAL A 87 -1.48 12.28 -2.98
C VAL A 87 -1.53 10.77 -3.14
N GLU A 88 -1.38 10.29 -4.38
CA GLU A 88 -1.34 8.86 -4.69
C GLU A 88 0.11 8.43 -4.94
N VAL A 89 0.54 7.38 -4.24
CA VAL A 89 1.89 6.83 -4.36
C VAL A 89 1.85 5.32 -4.59
N ASP A 90 2.83 4.82 -5.34
CA ASP A 90 3.02 3.37 -5.52
C ASP A 90 3.51 2.73 -4.21
N GLY A 91 2.75 1.77 -3.70
CA GLY A 91 3.02 1.07 -2.45
C GLY A 91 4.11 0.01 -2.55
N TRP A 92 4.41 -0.52 -3.74
CA TRP A 92 5.35 -1.64 -3.87
C TRP A 92 6.78 -1.33 -3.42
N PRO A 93 7.36 -0.18 -3.78
CA PRO A 93 8.68 0.21 -3.27
C PRO A 93 8.66 0.56 -1.77
N LEU A 94 7.52 1.00 -1.24
CA LEU A 94 7.36 1.29 0.19
C LEU A 94 7.28 0.01 1.01
N LEU A 95 6.67 -1.05 0.47
CA LEU A 95 6.60 -2.37 1.09
C LEU A 95 7.99 -2.97 1.28
N GLU A 96 8.85 -2.89 0.26
CA GLU A 96 10.23 -3.37 0.36
C GLU A 96 11.01 -2.65 1.47
N ALA A 97 10.89 -1.32 1.53
CA ALA A 97 11.52 -0.52 2.58
C ALA A 97 10.96 -0.85 3.98
N ALA A 98 9.64 -0.99 4.09
CA ALA A 98 8.96 -1.34 5.34
C ALA A 98 9.29 -2.76 5.81
N ALA A 99 9.42 -3.73 4.89
CA ALA A 99 9.84 -5.08 5.21
C ALA A 99 11.31 -5.12 5.66
N ALA A 100 12.20 -4.39 4.99
CA ALA A 100 13.60 -4.27 5.37
C ALA A 100 13.81 -3.59 6.74
N ALA A 101 12.96 -2.63 7.11
CA ALA A 101 13.04 -1.95 8.40
C ALA A 101 12.49 -2.79 9.58
N ARG A 102 11.80 -3.90 9.32
CA ARG A 102 11.21 -4.80 10.32
C ARG A 102 12.05 -6.06 10.59
N GLY A 103 13.08 -6.33 9.79
CA GLY A 103 14.01 -7.46 9.93
C GLY A 103 15.33 -7.07 10.59
#